data_AF-A0AAE1XCY5-F1
#
_entry.id   AF-A0AAE1XCY5-F1
#
_cell.length_a   1.000
_cell.length_b   1.000
_cell.length_c   1.000
_cell.angle_alpha   90.00
_cell.angle_beta   90.00
_cell.angle_gamma   90.00
#
_symmetry.space_group_name_H-M   'P 1'
#
loop_
_entity.id
_entity.type
_entity.pdbx_description
1 polymer ?
#
loop_
_entity_poly.entity_id
_entity_poly.type
_entity_poly.pdbx_seq_one_letter_code
_entity_poly.pdbx_strand_id
1 'polypeptide(L)'
;MNFLKNFWIGDDEVVKQKKIRLFEAEPPILYVLHYLGNKPWMCFRDYDCNWNVDILQEFASDVAHRKWWKVHDAMPEKLQEFCLLISKQKAQLEWDRRQAEQRNFSDGHWKIRIQDKRIKKCIDPYCHWQSMLRHWVKQIGQRVNSLFLHHQH
;
A
#
# COMPACT_ATOMS: atom_id res chain seq x y z
N MET A 1 19.29 -18.05 1.33
CA MET A 1 18.92 -17.31 0.11
C MET A 1 17.68 -16.49 0.43
N ASN A 2 17.66 -15.19 0.09
CA ASN A 2 16.53 -14.31 0.40
C ASN A 2 15.55 -14.32 -0.77
N PHE A 3 14.29 -14.70 -0.54
CA PHE A 3 13.31 -14.74 -1.62
C PHE A 3 12.69 -13.35 -1.80
N LEU A 4 12.63 -12.85 -3.04
CA LEU A 4 12.06 -11.53 -3.32
C LEU A 4 10.52 -11.61 -3.39
N LYS A 5 9.83 -10.68 -2.73
CA LYS A 5 8.38 -10.48 -2.90
C LYS A 5 8.15 -9.72 -4.20
N ASN A 6 8.04 -10.45 -5.31
CA ASN A 6 7.74 -9.87 -6.61
C ASN A 6 7.06 -10.85 -7.59
N PHE A 7 6.36 -10.30 -8.58
CA PHE A 7 5.63 -10.94 -9.66
C PHE A 7 6.01 -10.21 -10.96
N TRP A 8 7.01 -10.72 -11.68
CA TRP A 8 7.56 -10.06 -12.87
C TRP A 8 6.54 -10.07 -14.02
N ILE A 9 6.66 -9.12 -14.94
CA ILE A 9 5.77 -9.02 -16.12
C ILE A 9 5.76 -10.30 -16.99
N GLY A 10 6.84 -11.06 -16.97
CA GLY A 10 6.99 -12.33 -17.70
C GLY A 10 6.57 -13.58 -16.92
N ASP A 11 6.13 -13.46 -15.66
CA ASP A 11 5.66 -14.62 -14.90
C ASP A 11 4.30 -15.07 -15.46
N ASP A 12 4.23 -16.33 -15.90
CA ASP A 12 2.95 -16.95 -16.23
C ASP A 12 2.14 -17.26 -14.95
N GLU A 13 0.88 -17.63 -15.13
CA GLU A 13 -0.01 -17.91 -14.00
C GLU A 13 0.50 -19.07 -13.12
N VAL A 14 1.17 -20.06 -13.71
CA VAL A 14 1.74 -21.20 -12.96
C VAL A 14 2.85 -20.72 -12.02
N VAL A 15 3.73 -19.83 -12.49
CA VAL A 15 4.80 -19.22 -11.69
C VAL A 15 4.20 -18.35 -10.59
N LYS A 16 3.20 -17.52 -10.90
CA LYS A 16 2.51 -16.68 -9.89
C LYS A 16 1.88 -17.53 -8.80
N GLN A 17 1.15 -18.58 -9.17
CA GLN A 17 0.53 -19.51 -8.22
C GLN A 17 1.58 -20.26 -7.39
N LYS A 18 2.71 -20.65 -7.98
CA LYS A 18 3.81 -21.27 -7.24
C LYS A 18 4.40 -20.32 -6.19
N LYS A 19 4.61 -19.04 -6.54
CA LYS A 19 5.07 -18.01 -5.59
C LYS A 19 4.08 -17.81 -4.45
N ILE A 20 2.79 -17.69 -4.76
CA ILE A 20 1.72 -17.58 -3.76
C ILE A 20 1.77 -18.77 -2.79
N ARG A 21 1.81 -20.01 -3.29
CA ARG A 21 1.90 -21.22 -2.44
C ARG A 21 3.14 -21.20 -1.54
N LEU A 22 4.28 -20.76 -2.06
CA LEU A 22 5.51 -20.62 -1.27
C LEU A 22 5.37 -19.56 -0.17
N PHE A 23 4.70 -18.45 -0.45
CA PHE A 23 4.43 -17.39 0.53
C PHE A 23 3.37 -17.82 1.56
N GLU A 24 2.40 -18.65 1.18
CA GLU A 24 1.31 -19.09 2.08
C GLU A 24 1.71 -20.24 3.00
N ALA A 25 2.70 -21.06 2.61
CA ALA A 25 3.05 -22.30 3.28
C ALA A 25 3.15 -22.20 4.82
N GLU A 26 2.55 -23.19 5.48
CA GLU A 26 2.63 -23.47 6.91
C GLU A 26 2.80 -25.01 7.07
N PRO A 27 3.93 -25.53 7.58
CA PRO A 27 5.12 -24.80 8.03
C PRO A 27 5.81 -24.03 6.89
N PRO A 28 6.56 -22.96 7.19
CA PRO A 28 7.18 -22.12 6.18
C PRO A 28 8.20 -22.91 5.33
N ILE A 29 8.00 -22.90 4.01
CA ILE A 29 9.01 -23.38 3.05
C ILE A 29 10.07 -22.30 2.82
N LEU A 30 9.65 -21.03 2.74
CA LEU A 30 10.52 -19.88 2.65
C LEU A 30 10.77 -19.30 4.04
N TYR A 31 12.04 -19.22 4.43
CA TYR A 31 12.46 -18.68 5.73
C TYR A 31 12.74 -17.17 5.71
N VAL A 32 12.97 -16.59 4.52
CA VAL A 32 13.24 -15.16 4.37
C VAL A 32 12.50 -14.61 3.16
N LEU A 33 11.73 -13.55 3.39
CA LEU A 33 11.02 -12.79 2.38
C LEU A 33 11.50 -11.34 2.35
N HIS A 34 11.99 -10.87 1.20
CA HIS A 34 12.40 -9.50 0.98
C HIS A 34 11.23 -8.69 0.43
N TYR A 35 10.70 -7.76 1.23
CA TYR A 35 9.61 -6.88 0.83
C TYR A 35 10.12 -5.74 -0.06
N LEU A 36 9.83 -5.82 -1.36
CA LEU A 36 10.05 -4.72 -2.33
C LEU A 36 8.84 -3.78 -2.40
N GLY A 37 9.03 -2.60 -3.00
CA GLY A 37 8.05 -1.52 -3.04
C GLY A 37 7.79 -0.90 -1.66
N ASN A 38 6.56 -0.46 -1.43
CA ASN A 38 6.10 0.02 -0.13
C ASN A 38 6.18 -1.11 0.90
N LYS A 39 6.74 -0.78 2.07
CA LYS A 39 6.90 -1.74 3.16
C LYS A 39 5.54 -1.97 3.84
N PRO A 40 5.26 -3.20 4.34
CA PRO A 40 3.94 -3.52 4.93
C PRO A 40 3.50 -2.59 6.06
N TRP A 41 4.43 -2.15 6.92
CA TRP A 41 4.12 -1.20 8.00
C TRP A 41 3.70 0.19 7.50
N MET A 42 4.06 0.55 6.27
CA MET A 42 3.68 1.82 5.63
C MET A 42 2.32 1.75 4.92
N CYS A 43 1.79 0.55 4.70
CA CYS A 43 0.45 0.31 4.15
C CYS A 43 -0.56 0.15 5.29
N PHE A 44 -1.86 0.38 5.03
CA PHE A 44 -2.91 -0.07 5.95
C PHE A 44 -2.96 -1.60 6.03
N ARG A 45 -3.54 -2.12 7.12
CA ARG A 45 -3.62 -3.57 7.38
C ARG A 45 -4.45 -4.34 6.36
N ASP A 46 -5.42 -3.69 5.75
CA ASP A 46 -6.50 -4.36 5.02
C ASP A 46 -6.04 -5.06 3.73
N TYR A 47 -5.01 -4.53 3.05
CA TYR A 47 -4.39 -5.13 1.85
C TYR A 47 -3.01 -4.52 1.57
N ASP A 48 -2.23 -5.12 0.67
CA ASP A 48 -0.93 -4.57 0.25
C ASP A 48 -1.14 -3.29 -0.58
N CYS A 49 -0.80 -2.12 -0.03
CA CYS A 49 -1.03 -0.85 -0.73
C CYS A 49 -0.24 -0.69 -2.03
N ASN A 50 0.73 -1.55 -2.32
CA ASN A 50 1.38 -1.61 -3.63
C ASN A 50 0.39 -1.88 -4.77
N TRP A 51 -0.77 -2.50 -4.52
CA TRP A 51 -1.83 -2.68 -5.53
C TRP A 51 -2.34 -1.36 -6.13
N ASN A 52 -2.32 -0.27 -5.36
CA ASN A 52 -2.86 1.02 -5.80
C ASN A 52 -1.89 1.83 -6.67
N VAL A 53 -0.65 1.38 -6.85
CA VAL A 53 0.38 2.11 -7.60
C VAL A 53 0.89 1.21 -8.72
N ASP A 54 0.62 1.62 -9.96
CA ASP A 54 0.91 0.86 -11.19
C ASP A 54 2.31 0.23 -11.19
N ILE A 55 3.35 1.07 -11.04
CA ILE A 55 4.75 0.63 -11.02
C ILE A 55 5.13 -0.26 -9.83
N LEU A 56 4.28 -0.37 -8.81
CA LEU A 56 4.51 -1.20 -7.63
C LEU A 56 3.67 -2.48 -7.64
N GLN A 57 2.76 -2.67 -8.60
CA GLN A 57 1.93 -3.88 -8.67
C GLN A 57 2.77 -5.14 -8.82
N GLU A 58 3.93 -5.07 -9.48
CA GLU A 58 4.88 -6.19 -9.54
C GLU A 58 5.41 -6.61 -8.16
N PHE A 59 5.26 -5.79 -7.12
CA PHE A 59 5.61 -6.14 -5.76
C PHE A 59 4.39 -6.46 -4.90
N ALA A 60 3.16 -6.29 -5.39
CA ALA A 60 1.98 -6.43 -4.55
C ALA A 60 1.69 -7.88 -4.18
N SER A 61 1.43 -8.15 -2.89
CA SER A 61 1.06 -9.48 -2.41
C SER A 61 0.33 -9.44 -1.07
N ASP A 62 -0.97 -9.68 -1.09
CA ASP A 62 -1.78 -9.75 0.13
C ASP A 62 -1.36 -10.90 1.04
N VAL A 63 -0.87 -12.01 0.47
CA VAL A 63 -0.31 -13.11 1.24
C VAL A 63 0.90 -12.64 2.05
N ALA A 64 1.87 -12.02 1.39
CA ALA A 64 3.07 -11.52 2.05
C ALA A 64 2.74 -10.44 3.08
N HIS A 65 1.77 -9.59 2.75
CA HIS A 65 1.27 -8.55 3.65
C HIS A 65 0.67 -9.15 4.92
N ARG A 66 -0.22 -10.14 4.79
CA ARG A 66 -0.77 -10.88 5.94
C ARG A 66 0.31 -11.55 6.78
N LYS A 67 1.35 -12.13 6.17
CA LYS A 67 2.49 -12.72 6.91
C LYS A 67 3.24 -11.66 7.73
N TRP A 68 3.43 -10.45 7.20
CA TRP A 68 4.04 -9.37 7.98
C TRP A 68 3.15 -8.97 9.17
N TRP A 69 1.82 -8.92 8.98
CA TRP A 69 0.91 -8.61 10.08
C TRP A 69 0.89 -9.67 11.18
N LYS A 70 1.11 -10.95 10.86
CA LYS A 70 1.34 -11.99 11.89
C LYS A 70 2.57 -11.67 12.74
N VAL A 71 3.66 -11.20 12.12
CA VAL A 71 4.86 -10.76 12.86
C VAL A 71 4.54 -9.55 13.71
N HIS A 72 3.88 -8.53 13.14
CA HIS A 72 3.47 -7.33 13.87
C HIS A 72 2.64 -7.65 15.11
N ASP A 73 1.65 -8.52 14.97
CA ASP A 73 0.75 -8.89 16.07
C ASP A 73 1.45 -9.70 17.17
N ALA A 74 2.52 -10.41 16.84
CA ALA A 74 3.35 -11.10 17.81
C ALA A 74 4.37 -10.19 18.51
N MET A 75 4.60 -8.97 18.01
CA MET A 75 5.50 -8.02 18.65
C MET A 75 4.87 -7.43 19.94
N PRO A 76 5.67 -7.14 20.98
CA PRO A 76 5.22 -6.35 22.13
C PRO A 76 4.57 -5.03 21.72
N GLU A 77 3.55 -4.57 22.44
CA GLU A 77 2.78 -3.36 22.09
C GLU A 77 3.68 -2.12 21.91
N LYS A 78 4.69 -1.95 22.76
CA LYS A 78 5.68 -0.87 22.65
C LYS A 78 6.40 -0.84 21.29
N LEU A 79 6.62 -2.00 20.68
CA LEU A 79 7.23 -2.08 19.34
C LEU A 79 6.22 -1.79 18.23
N GLN A 80 4.95 -2.13 18.42
CA GLN A 80 3.88 -1.83 17.47
C GLN A 80 3.66 -0.31 17.32
N GLU A 81 3.95 0.48 18.36
CA GLU A 81 3.86 1.95 18.33
C GLU A 81 4.77 2.59 17.27
N PHE A 82 5.93 1.99 16.98
CA PHE A 82 6.81 2.47 15.90
C PHE A 82 6.25 2.21 14.50
N CYS A 83 5.21 1.40 14.38
CA CYS A 83 4.50 1.12 13.13
C CYS A 83 3.28 2.04 12.92
N LEU A 84 3.07 3.05 13.77
CA LEU A 84 1.99 4.02 13.58
C LEU A 84 2.24 4.90 12.35
N LEU A 85 1.15 5.37 11.73
CA LEU A 85 1.20 6.16 10.51
C LEU A 85 1.03 7.65 10.83
N ILE A 86 1.93 8.48 10.31
CA ILE A 86 1.75 9.94 10.34
C ILE A 86 0.63 10.38 9.38
N SER A 87 0.06 11.55 9.61
CA SER A 87 -1.05 12.15 8.86
C SER A 87 -0.76 12.23 7.37
N LYS A 88 0.46 12.61 6.98
CA LYS A 88 0.89 12.67 5.57
C LYS A 88 0.81 11.30 4.89
N GLN A 89 1.26 10.24 5.57
CA GLN A 89 1.24 8.88 5.02
C GLN A 89 -0.20 8.38 4.82
N LYS A 90 -1.10 8.64 5.77
CA LYS A 90 -2.53 8.29 5.63
C LYS A 90 -3.17 9.01 4.45
N ALA A 91 -2.86 10.31 4.28
CA ALA A 91 -3.34 11.07 3.14
C ALA A 91 -2.81 10.51 1.81
N GLN A 92 -1.53 10.12 1.76
CA GLN A 92 -0.94 9.46 0.58
C GLN A 92 -1.64 8.14 0.26
N LEU A 93 -1.86 7.27 1.24
CA LEU A 93 -2.53 5.97 1.03
C LEU A 93 -3.94 6.13 0.46
N GLU A 94 -4.71 7.09 0.98
CA GLU A 94 -6.06 7.38 0.45
C GLU A 94 -6.00 8.05 -0.92
N TRP A 95 -4.99 8.90 -1.18
CA TRP A 95 -4.76 9.46 -2.51
C TRP A 95 -4.50 8.36 -3.53
N ASP A 96 -3.57 7.44 -3.24
CA ASP A 96 -3.22 6.32 -4.13
C ASP A 96 -4.44 5.44 -4.40
N ARG A 97 -5.24 5.13 -3.36
CA ARG A 97 -6.50 4.39 -3.52
C ARG A 97 -7.47 5.09 -4.49
N ARG A 98 -7.63 6.42 -4.37
CA ARG A 98 -8.48 7.21 -5.29
C ARG A 98 -7.93 7.27 -6.70
N GLN A 99 -6.61 7.30 -6.86
CA GLN A 99 -5.99 7.25 -8.19
C GLN A 99 -6.22 5.89 -8.86
N ALA A 100 -6.08 4.78 -8.12
CA ALA A 100 -6.39 3.44 -8.60
C ALA A 100 -7.88 3.29 -8.98
N GLU A 101 -8.78 3.87 -8.18
CA GLU A 101 -10.22 3.95 -8.47
C GLU A 101 -10.50 4.75 -9.75
N GLN A 102 -9.92 5.96 -9.88
CA GLN A 102 -10.07 6.80 -11.08
C GLN A 102 -9.54 6.14 -12.35
N ARG A 103 -8.45 5.36 -12.24
CA ARG A 103 -7.86 4.60 -13.35
C ARG A 103 -8.51 3.23 -13.56
N ASN A 104 -9.51 2.89 -12.74
CA ASN A 104 -10.23 1.62 -12.79
C ASN A 104 -9.31 0.39 -12.81
N PHE A 105 -8.38 0.34 -11.86
CA PHE A 105 -7.47 -0.80 -11.70
C PHE A 105 -8.26 -2.11 -11.58
N SER A 106 -7.88 -3.10 -12.40
CA SER A 106 -8.65 -4.32 -12.62
C SER A 106 -8.58 -5.31 -11.46
N ASP A 107 -7.54 -5.23 -10.63
CA ASP A 107 -7.38 -6.06 -9.41
C ASP A 107 -8.43 -5.72 -8.33
N GLY A 108 -9.01 -4.52 -8.37
CA GLY A 108 -10.13 -4.12 -7.52
C GLY A 108 -9.80 -3.86 -6.04
N HIS A 109 -8.54 -3.88 -5.61
CA HIS A 109 -8.18 -3.67 -4.20
C HIS A 109 -8.58 -2.28 -3.67
N TRP A 110 -8.67 -1.28 -4.56
CA TRP A 110 -9.13 0.07 -4.22
C TRP A 110 -10.57 0.12 -3.66
N LYS A 111 -11.37 -0.93 -3.87
CA LYS A 111 -12.74 -1.10 -3.33
C LYS A 111 -12.75 -1.60 -1.88
N ILE A 112 -11.63 -2.14 -1.38
CA ILE A 112 -11.56 -2.69 -0.03
C ILE A 112 -11.67 -1.56 1.00
N ARG A 113 -12.63 -1.70 1.91
CA ARG A 113 -12.84 -0.75 3.00
C ARG A 113 -11.72 -0.87 4.03
N ILE A 114 -11.06 0.25 4.32
CA ILE A 114 -10.01 0.34 5.35
C ILE A 114 -10.63 0.23 6.75
N GLN A 115 -10.21 -0.80 7.51
CA GLN A 115 -10.59 -1.06 8.90
C GLN A 115 -9.42 -0.88 9.87
N ASP A 116 -8.20 -0.71 9.36
CA ASP A 116 -7.01 -0.47 10.17
C ASP A 116 -7.21 0.67 11.18
N LYS A 117 -7.11 0.34 12.48
CA LYS A 117 -7.31 1.28 13.60
C LYS A 117 -6.33 2.45 13.58
N ARG A 118 -5.16 2.30 12.93
CA ARG A 118 -4.16 3.38 12.79
C ARG A 118 -4.69 4.59 12.04
N ILE A 119 -5.74 4.44 11.21
CA ILE A 119 -6.38 5.58 10.54
C ILE A 119 -6.88 6.64 11.55
N LYS A 120 -7.29 6.22 12.74
CA LYS A 120 -7.82 7.08 13.82
C LYS A 120 -6.77 7.56 14.82
N LYS A 121 -5.60 6.91 14.90
CA LYS A 121 -4.55 7.26 15.88
C LYS A 121 -3.75 8.48 15.43
N CYS A 122 -3.62 9.52 16.25
CA CYS A 122 -2.74 10.64 15.94
C CYS A 122 -1.36 10.49 16.60
N ILE A 123 -0.28 10.75 15.84
CA ILE A 123 1.11 10.73 16.34
C ILE A 123 1.93 11.96 15.93
N ASP A 124 1.36 12.89 15.17
CA ASP A 124 2.02 14.10 14.68
C ASP A 124 1.14 15.33 14.91
N PRO A 125 1.70 16.55 14.94
CA PRO A 125 0.94 17.76 15.29
C PRO A 125 -0.26 18.07 14.38
N TYR A 126 -0.30 17.55 13.16
CA TYR A 126 -1.32 17.92 12.19
C TYR A 126 -2.62 17.14 12.39
N CYS A 127 -2.57 15.92 12.98
CA CYS A 127 -3.68 15.01 13.37
C CYS A 127 -4.88 14.81 12.41
N HIS A 128 -4.91 15.47 11.26
CA HIS A 128 -6.07 15.62 10.38
C HIS A 128 -5.67 15.29 8.94
N TRP A 129 -5.36 14.03 8.68
CA TRP A 129 -4.94 13.57 7.36
C TRP A 129 -5.94 13.91 6.23
N GLN A 130 -7.24 13.97 6.55
CA GLN A 130 -8.28 14.36 5.57
C GLN A 130 -8.09 15.80 5.09
N SER A 131 -7.68 16.70 5.97
CA SER A 131 -7.39 18.10 5.62
C SER A 131 -6.18 18.18 4.69
N MET A 132 -5.14 17.39 4.97
CA MET A 132 -3.96 17.27 4.11
C MET A 132 -4.34 16.83 2.70
N LEU A 133 -5.13 15.75 2.60
CA LEU A 133 -5.61 15.23 1.33
C LEU A 133 -6.39 16.28 0.53
N ARG A 134 -7.31 17.02 1.18
CA ARG A 134 -8.07 18.09 0.53
C ARG A 134 -7.16 19.18 -0.06
N HIS A 135 -6.10 19.58 0.63
CA HIS A 135 -5.17 20.59 0.14
C HIS A 135 -4.38 20.09 -1.07
N TRP A 136 -3.93 18.83 -1.06
CA TRP A 136 -3.22 18.23 -2.20
C TRP A 136 -4.10 18.14 -3.45
N VAL A 137 -5.34 17.66 -3.29
CA VAL A 137 -6.33 17.63 -4.39
C VAL A 137 -6.52 19.03 -4.98
N LYS A 138 -6.68 20.05 -4.14
CA LYS A 138 -6.84 21.45 -4.59
C LYS A 138 -5.62 21.96 -5.36
N GLN A 139 -4.40 21.73 -4.84
CA GLN A 139 -3.17 22.20 -5.50
C GLN A 139 -2.94 21.51 -6.85
N ILE A 140 -3.22 20.20 -6.95
CA ILE A 140 -3.10 19.47 -8.21
C ILE A 140 -4.16 19.93 -9.20
N GLY A 141 -5.42 20.11 -8.76
CA GLY A 141 -6.48 20.67 -9.61
C GLY A 141 -6.15 22.07 -10.15
N GLN A 142 -5.52 22.92 -9.33
CA GLN A 142 -5.04 24.24 -9.77
C GLN A 142 -3.90 24.14 -10.80
N ARG A 143 -2.94 23.23 -10.62
CA ARG A 143 -1.85 23.00 -11.59
C ARG A 143 -2.37 22.47 -12.93
N VAL A 144 -3.32 21.54 -12.89
CA VAL A 144 -3.97 21.00 -14.10
C VAL A 144 -4.73 22.11 -14.84
N ASN A 145 -5.52 22.92 -14.14
CA ASN A 145 -6.23 24.06 -14.74
C ASN A 145 -5.26 25.11 -15.34
N SER A 146 -4.13 25.37 -14.69
CA SER A 146 -3.10 26.29 -15.21
C SER A 146 -2.43 25.77 -16.48
N LEU A 147 -2.25 24.45 -16.62
CA LEU A 147 -1.68 23.81 -17.81
C LEU A 147 -2.67 23.81 -18.99
N PHE A 148 -3.98 23.65 -18.72
CA PHE A 148 -5.01 23.74 -19.76
C PHE A 148 -5.20 25.16 -20.32
N LEU A 149 -5.03 26.20 -19.49
CA LEU A 149 -5.11 27.60 -19.93
C LEU A 149 -3.92 28.04 -20.80
N HIS A 150 -2.75 27.38 -20.67
CA HIS A 150 -1.57 27.69 -21.49
C HIS A 150 -1.52 26.97 -22.84
N HIS A 151 -2.43 26.03 -23.11
CA HIS A 151 -2.54 25.34 -24.40
C HIS A 151 -3.67 25.89 -25.30
N GLN A 152 -4.30 27.01 -24.92
CA GLN A 152 -5.35 27.67 -25.70
C GLN A 152 -4.90 29.00 -26.35
N HIS A 153 -3.60 29.28 -26.42
CA HIS A 153 -3.03 30.43 -27.12
C HIS A 153 -1.97 30.01 -28.13
#